data_AF-A0A257LV51-F1
#
_entry.id   AF-A0A257LV51-F1
#
_cell.length_a   1.000
_cell.length_b   1.000
_cell.length_c   1.000
_cell.angle_alpha   90.00
_cell.angle_beta   90.00
_cell.angle_gamma   90.00
#
_symmetry.space_group_name_H-M   'P 1'
#
loop_
_entity.id
_entity.type
_entity.pdbx_description
1 polymer ?
#
loop_
_entity_poly.entity_id
_entity_poly.type
_entity_poly.pdbx_seq_one_letter_code
_entity_poly.pdbx_strand_id
1 'polypeptide(L)'
;HNLASGTTLAIANAITGNGILEFSSDAAPATGDLNRVTVGSLSGFTGDISVLANGMFGNFTAGNTTNQNLTIALGGFMAMSEDIGFGRLNGAGKIIRNVGGNTTRTLTLGNNNASGGNFSGSIEGASITSGTLNSSGIIAVTKVGTGVQTLSGANTYTGPTTINAGTLALGANNALANTTAVSIGNATLDASTFTDTVGTLDPTSSAKINLGTGAALAFANSSAIDWTGGTLSLTGTFVSGSSLRFGTTSSGLTPAQLARITGPGVPAFALDANGYLIPGLTADYTSWKTTNAPTGAPSDDFDGDGVANGIEYVLGGTASIRDFGKLPGFSTAGGNLAFTFIRDQASIDGTTAITIEVGETLTDWPQSFPVPDTAATNNPGLTVVKNSPSAGQDTVTLILPLNPGGKTF
;
A
#
# COMPACT_ATOMS: atom_id res chain seq x y z
N HIS A 1 -34.82 -28.01 -0.75
CA HIS A 1 -35.84 -28.46 -1.73
C HIS A 1 -35.29 -28.26 -3.13
N ASN A 2 -35.36 -29.29 -3.99
CA ASN A 2 -34.90 -29.22 -5.38
C ASN A 2 -35.89 -28.40 -6.21
N LEU A 3 -35.58 -27.12 -6.37
CA LEU A 3 -36.28 -26.24 -7.30
C LEU A 3 -35.97 -26.67 -8.73
N ALA A 4 -36.99 -26.77 -9.58
CA ALA A 4 -36.76 -26.99 -11.01
C ALA A 4 -35.99 -25.81 -11.63
N SER A 5 -35.28 -26.05 -12.73
CA SER A 5 -34.63 -25.00 -13.53
C SER A 5 -35.63 -23.89 -13.86
N GLY A 6 -35.22 -22.62 -13.73
CA GLY A 6 -36.08 -21.44 -13.90
C GLY A 6 -37.08 -21.12 -12.77
N THR A 7 -37.10 -21.86 -11.65
CA THR A 7 -38.02 -21.58 -10.53
C THR A 7 -37.35 -20.83 -9.36
N THR A 8 -38.08 -19.87 -8.79
CA THR A 8 -37.67 -19.07 -7.62
C THR A 8 -38.47 -19.49 -6.39
N LEU A 9 -37.79 -19.83 -5.29
CA LEU A 9 -38.38 -19.95 -3.96
C LEU A 9 -38.37 -18.59 -3.25
N ALA A 10 -39.51 -17.91 -3.21
CA ALA A 10 -39.66 -16.69 -2.43
C ALA A 10 -40.09 -17.02 -0.99
N ILE A 11 -39.18 -16.82 -0.03
CA ILE A 11 -39.49 -16.81 1.39
C ILE A 11 -39.92 -15.39 1.75
N ALA A 12 -41.22 -15.11 1.62
CA ALA A 12 -41.78 -13.77 1.81
C ALA A 12 -41.69 -13.27 3.27
N ASN A 13 -41.70 -14.18 4.25
CA ASN A 13 -41.60 -13.83 5.66
C ASN A 13 -40.14 -13.68 6.11
N ALA A 14 -39.92 -12.91 7.18
CA ALA A 14 -38.61 -12.82 7.81
C ALA A 14 -38.19 -14.18 8.41
N ILE A 15 -36.95 -14.58 8.17
CA ILE A 15 -36.34 -15.70 8.92
C ILE A 15 -35.79 -15.11 10.22
N THR A 16 -36.10 -15.75 11.34
CA THR A 16 -35.69 -15.30 12.68
C THR A 16 -35.07 -16.45 13.47
N GLY A 17 -34.34 -16.13 14.54
CA GLY A 17 -33.70 -17.12 15.42
C GLY A 17 -32.19 -17.23 15.23
N ASN A 18 -31.62 -18.38 15.56
CA ASN A 18 -30.19 -18.66 15.51
C ASN A 18 -29.94 -20.01 14.81
N GLY A 19 -28.72 -20.26 14.33
CA GLY A 19 -28.31 -21.50 13.68
C GLY A 19 -27.52 -21.25 12.41
N ILE A 20 -27.66 -22.16 11.44
CA ILE A 20 -27.06 -22.02 10.11
C ILE A 20 -28.18 -22.01 9.09
N LEU A 21 -28.23 -20.97 8.26
CA LEU A 21 -29.06 -20.95 7.07
C LEU A 21 -28.20 -21.42 5.90
N GLU A 22 -28.44 -22.67 5.47
CA GLU A 22 -27.64 -23.33 4.46
C GLU A 22 -28.34 -23.34 3.08
N PHE A 23 -27.60 -22.95 2.05
CA PHE A 23 -28.01 -22.97 0.65
C PHE A 23 -27.18 -24.00 -0.11
N SER A 24 -27.85 -25.03 -0.63
CA SER A 24 -27.24 -26.10 -1.40
C SER A 24 -28.05 -26.37 -2.67
N SER A 25 -27.42 -26.99 -3.66
CA SER A 25 -28.14 -27.52 -4.81
C SER A 25 -27.45 -28.76 -5.37
N ASP A 26 -28.26 -29.67 -5.92
CA ASP A 26 -27.78 -30.98 -6.40
C ASP A 26 -26.96 -30.91 -7.71
N ALA A 27 -26.96 -29.76 -8.40
CA ALA A 27 -26.24 -29.57 -9.65
C ALA A 27 -25.71 -28.14 -9.76
N ALA A 28 -24.53 -27.97 -10.39
CA ALA A 28 -23.97 -26.65 -10.67
C ALA A 28 -25.02 -25.78 -11.39
N PRO A 29 -25.30 -24.56 -10.90
CA PRO A 29 -26.31 -23.72 -11.51
C PRO A 29 -25.88 -23.39 -12.95
N ALA A 30 -26.74 -23.68 -13.92
CA ALA A 30 -26.56 -23.14 -15.27
C ALA A 30 -26.58 -21.60 -15.18
N THR A 31 -25.85 -20.90 -16.06
CA THR A 31 -25.76 -19.43 -16.06
C THR A 31 -27.12 -18.73 -16.16
N GLY A 32 -28.16 -19.43 -16.63
CA GLY A 32 -29.55 -19.00 -16.68
C GLY A 32 -30.40 -19.17 -15.42
N ASP A 33 -29.94 -19.97 -14.46
CA ASP A 33 -30.73 -20.42 -13.30
C ASP A 33 -30.40 -19.69 -12.00
N LEU A 34 -29.84 -18.49 -12.08
CA LEU A 34 -29.20 -17.82 -10.94
C LEU A 34 -30.17 -17.05 -10.00
N ASN A 35 -31.47 -17.38 -10.02
CA ASN A 35 -32.55 -16.69 -9.29
C ASN A 35 -33.39 -17.62 -8.37
N ARG A 36 -32.74 -18.51 -7.60
CA ARG A 36 -33.44 -19.66 -6.97
C ARG A 36 -34.02 -19.43 -5.59
N VAL A 37 -33.49 -18.54 -4.76
CA VAL A 37 -34.09 -18.26 -3.45
C VAL A 37 -34.10 -16.77 -3.21
N THR A 38 -35.23 -16.23 -2.76
CA THR A 38 -35.42 -14.84 -2.30
C THR A 38 -35.76 -14.88 -0.83
N VAL A 39 -35.15 -14.04 0.00
CA VAL A 39 -35.51 -13.91 1.43
C VAL A 39 -35.97 -12.50 1.70
N GLY A 40 -37.19 -12.35 2.25
CA GLY A 40 -37.80 -11.05 2.52
C GLY A 40 -36.99 -10.22 3.52
N SER A 41 -36.53 -10.83 4.63
CA SER A 41 -35.63 -10.19 5.60
C SER A 41 -34.89 -11.22 6.46
N LEU A 42 -33.68 -10.86 6.89
CA LEU A 42 -32.88 -11.59 7.90
C LEU A 42 -32.64 -10.79 9.18
N SER A 43 -33.32 -9.66 9.38
CA SER A 43 -33.03 -8.76 10.51
C SER A 43 -33.22 -9.41 11.90
N GLY A 44 -34.05 -10.45 12.02
CA GLY A 44 -34.23 -11.23 13.24
C GLY A 44 -33.44 -12.54 13.29
N PHE A 45 -32.67 -12.86 12.25
CA PHE A 45 -31.79 -14.02 12.22
C PHE A 45 -30.40 -13.60 12.71
N THR A 46 -29.85 -14.36 13.65
CA THR A 46 -28.56 -14.07 14.31
C THR A 46 -27.49 -15.10 14.01
N GLY A 47 -27.84 -16.15 13.27
CA GLY A 47 -26.94 -17.22 12.89
C GLY A 47 -26.05 -16.90 11.70
N ASP A 48 -25.35 -17.92 11.20
CA ASP A 48 -24.48 -17.81 10.03
C ASP A 48 -25.20 -18.26 8.76
N ILE A 49 -24.78 -17.71 7.63
CA ILE A 49 -25.26 -18.06 6.29
C ILE A 49 -24.16 -18.87 5.60
N SER A 50 -24.50 -20.07 5.14
CA SER A 50 -23.58 -20.96 4.44
C SER A 50 -24.11 -21.25 3.04
N VAL A 51 -23.31 -20.99 2.02
CA VAL A 51 -23.59 -21.38 0.64
C VAL A 51 -22.62 -22.50 0.30
N LEU A 52 -23.14 -23.71 0.16
CA LEU A 52 -22.33 -24.88 -0.17
C LEU A 52 -21.89 -24.85 -1.64
N ALA A 53 -21.06 -25.82 -2.04
CA ALA A 53 -20.69 -26.01 -3.44
C ALA A 53 -21.96 -26.18 -4.30
N ASN A 54 -22.02 -25.49 -5.44
CA ASN A 54 -23.20 -25.38 -6.31
C ASN A 54 -24.42 -24.72 -5.64
N GLY A 55 -24.35 -24.39 -4.36
CA GLY A 55 -25.34 -23.61 -3.66
C GLY A 55 -25.39 -22.20 -4.22
N MET A 56 -26.54 -21.56 -4.05
CA MET A 56 -26.70 -20.19 -4.46
C MET A 56 -27.55 -19.40 -3.47
N PHE A 57 -27.08 -18.21 -3.16
CA PHE A 57 -27.79 -17.23 -2.36
C PHE A 57 -28.18 -16.02 -3.20
N GLY A 58 -29.49 -15.82 -3.36
CA GLY A 58 -30.05 -14.76 -4.18
C GLY A 58 -30.95 -13.82 -3.40
N ASN A 59 -31.00 -12.58 -3.88
CA ASN A 59 -32.11 -11.64 -3.76
C ASN A 59 -32.71 -11.41 -2.35
N PHE A 60 -32.31 -10.29 -1.74
CA PHE A 60 -33.02 -9.70 -0.62
C PHE A 60 -33.94 -8.59 -1.10
N THR A 61 -35.07 -8.44 -0.43
CA THR A 61 -35.84 -7.20 -0.56
C THR A 61 -35.01 -6.03 -0.04
N ALA A 62 -35.05 -4.89 -0.75
CA ALA A 62 -34.16 -3.74 -0.62
C ALA A 62 -33.80 -3.33 0.83
N GLY A 63 -32.53 -2.95 1.04
CA GLY A 63 -32.05 -2.32 2.28
C GLY A 63 -31.68 -3.27 3.42
N ASN A 64 -31.53 -4.57 3.16
CA ASN A 64 -31.19 -5.52 4.21
C ASN A 64 -29.67 -5.54 4.51
N THR A 65 -29.25 -4.72 5.49
CA THR A 65 -27.96 -4.92 6.14
C THR A 65 -28.08 -6.09 7.12
N THR A 66 -27.24 -7.11 6.94
CA THR A 66 -27.21 -8.29 7.81
C THR A 66 -25.97 -8.19 8.72
N ASN A 67 -26.09 -8.62 9.98
CA ASN A 67 -24.95 -8.74 10.90
C ASN A 67 -24.35 -10.17 10.85
N GLN A 68 -24.83 -10.98 9.91
CA GLN A 68 -24.59 -12.41 9.82
C GLN A 68 -23.25 -12.64 9.14
N ASN A 69 -22.53 -13.68 9.54
CA ASN A 69 -21.39 -14.09 8.73
C ASN A 69 -21.91 -14.89 7.53
N LEU A 70 -21.21 -14.72 6.42
CA LEU A 70 -21.48 -15.41 5.19
C LEU A 70 -20.25 -16.23 4.81
N THR A 71 -20.46 -17.50 4.53
CA THR A 71 -19.46 -18.37 3.94
C THR A 71 -19.96 -18.87 2.60
N ILE A 72 -19.20 -18.63 1.53
CA ILE A 72 -19.49 -19.17 0.20
C ILE A 72 -18.41 -20.19 -0.14
N ALA A 73 -18.76 -21.47 -0.15
CA ALA A 73 -17.84 -22.54 -0.53
C ALA A 73 -17.41 -22.40 -2.00
N LEU A 74 -16.31 -23.06 -2.35
CA LEU A 74 -15.86 -23.14 -3.75
C LEU A 74 -16.99 -23.70 -4.63
N GLY A 75 -17.27 -23.04 -5.75
CA GLY A 75 -18.37 -23.39 -6.64
C GLY A 75 -19.76 -22.95 -6.15
N GLY A 76 -19.86 -22.32 -4.98
CA GLY A 76 -21.06 -21.61 -4.53
C GLY A 76 -21.12 -20.19 -5.08
N PHE A 77 -22.32 -19.63 -5.16
CA PHE A 77 -22.59 -18.32 -5.76
C PHE A 77 -23.46 -17.42 -4.90
N MET A 78 -23.18 -16.12 -4.93
CA MET A 78 -24.06 -15.07 -4.44
C MET A 78 -24.46 -14.14 -5.57
N ALA A 79 -25.76 -13.87 -5.68
CA ALA A 79 -26.35 -13.02 -6.69
C ALA A 79 -26.98 -11.77 -6.04
N MET A 80 -26.29 -10.64 -6.16
CA MET A 80 -26.65 -9.35 -5.54
C MET A 80 -27.64 -8.58 -6.40
N SER A 81 -28.91 -8.51 -6.00
CA SER A 81 -29.92 -7.62 -6.62
C SER A 81 -29.99 -6.23 -5.98
N GLU A 82 -29.51 -6.10 -4.75
CA GLU A 82 -29.59 -4.89 -3.93
C GLU A 82 -28.26 -4.64 -3.21
N ASP A 83 -28.15 -3.46 -2.60
CA ASP A 83 -27.10 -3.21 -1.61
C ASP A 83 -27.29 -4.17 -0.44
N ILE A 84 -26.20 -4.80 -0.02
CA ILE A 84 -26.23 -5.83 1.01
C ILE A 84 -25.00 -5.73 1.91
N GLY A 85 -25.19 -5.99 3.20
CA GLY A 85 -24.08 -6.05 4.14
C GLY A 85 -24.02 -7.36 4.91
N PHE A 86 -22.81 -7.77 5.28
CA PHE A 86 -22.53 -8.93 6.12
C PHE A 86 -21.58 -8.56 7.26
N GLY A 87 -21.58 -9.39 8.29
CA GLY A 87 -20.59 -9.37 9.34
C GLY A 87 -19.19 -9.71 8.81
N ARG A 88 -18.94 -10.98 8.53
CA ARG A 88 -17.73 -11.44 7.82
C ARG A 88 -18.10 -12.11 6.52
N LEU A 89 -17.25 -11.96 5.52
CA LEU A 89 -17.30 -12.73 4.28
C LEU A 89 -16.16 -13.76 4.28
N ASN A 90 -16.50 -15.02 4.03
CA ASN A 90 -15.59 -16.16 4.04
C ASN A 90 -15.76 -17.06 2.82
N GLY A 91 -14.75 -17.88 2.57
CA GLY A 91 -14.80 -18.96 1.58
C GLY A 91 -14.25 -18.56 0.22
N ALA A 92 -14.51 -19.41 -0.78
CA ALA A 92 -13.85 -19.39 -2.09
C ALA A 92 -14.84 -19.33 -3.27
N GLY A 93 -16.11 -19.03 -3.01
CA GLY A 93 -17.15 -18.93 -4.03
C GLY A 93 -17.13 -17.62 -4.81
N LYS A 94 -18.22 -17.33 -5.52
CA LYS A 94 -18.32 -16.16 -6.38
C LYS A 94 -19.44 -15.22 -5.92
N ILE A 95 -19.22 -13.91 -6.08
CA ILE A 95 -20.23 -12.88 -5.88
C ILE A 95 -20.39 -12.11 -7.19
N ILE A 96 -21.62 -12.04 -7.68
CA ILE A 96 -22.00 -11.40 -8.94
C ILE A 96 -23.26 -10.54 -8.73
N ARG A 97 -23.54 -9.62 -9.64
CA ARG A 97 -24.79 -8.87 -9.61
C ARG A 97 -25.92 -9.59 -10.31
N ASN A 98 -27.14 -9.23 -9.93
CA ASN A 98 -28.38 -9.80 -10.43
C ASN A 98 -29.43 -8.70 -10.62
N VAL A 99 -29.11 -7.73 -11.47
CA VAL A 99 -30.00 -6.65 -11.91
C VAL A 99 -29.78 -6.35 -13.38
N GLY A 100 -30.86 -5.96 -14.06
CA GLY A 100 -30.76 -5.29 -15.36
C GLY A 100 -30.33 -3.82 -15.18
N GLY A 101 -29.49 -3.33 -16.09
CA GLY A 101 -29.01 -1.94 -16.08
C GLY A 101 -27.66 -1.75 -15.37
N ASN A 102 -27.18 -0.50 -15.39
CA ASN A 102 -25.82 -0.14 -14.95
C ASN A 102 -25.78 0.51 -13.55
N THR A 103 -26.72 0.18 -12.66
CA THR A 103 -26.78 0.77 -11.31
C THR A 103 -25.78 0.09 -10.37
N THR A 104 -24.91 0.84 -9.71
CA THR A 104 -23.98 0.28 -8.72
C THR A 104 -24.72 -0.43 -7.60
N ARG A 105 -24.21 -1.60 -7.18
CA ARG A 105 -24.64 -2.30 -5.95
C ARG A 105 -23.48 -2.33 -4.96
N THR A 106 -23.74 -2.09 -3.69
CA THR A 106 -22.72 -2.03 -2.65
C THR A 106 -22.72 -3.31 -1.82
N LEU A 107 -21.57 -3.98 -1.76
CA LEU A 107 -21.29 -5.06 -0.83
C LEU A 107 -20.60 -4.47 0.40
N THR A 108 -21.30 -4.47 1.54
CA THR A 108 -20.78 -3.99 2.81
C THR A 108 -20.24 -5.14 3.66
N LEU A 109 -19.03 -5.00 4.17
CA LEU A 109 -18.31 -6.01 4.95
C LEU A 109 -18.02 -5.43 6.34
N GLY A 110 -18.16 -6.23 7.40
CA GLY A 110 -17.79 -5.85 8.77
C GLY A 110 -18.92 -5.31 9.64
N ASN A 111 -20.19 -5.49 9.27
CA ASN A 111 -21.35 -4.93 9.99
C ASN A 111 -21.41 -5.31 11.49
N ASN A 112 -20.90 -6.49 11.85
CA ASN A 112 -20.92 -7.02 13.22
C ASN A 112 -19.61 -6.76 14.00
N ASN A 113 -18.70 -5.94 13.47
CA ASN A 113 -17.38 -5.67 14.05
C ASN A 113 -16.47 -6.91 14.24
N ALA A 114 -16.83 -8.08 13.69
CA ALA A 114 -16.04 -9.29 13.87
C ALA A 114 -14.76 -9.26 13.00
N SER A 115 -13.72 -9.94 13.48
CA SER A 115 -12.45 -10.12 12.77
C SER A 115 -12.30 -11.55 12.24
N GLY A 116 -11.36 -11.73 11.31
CA GLY A 116 -11.03 -13.04 10.74
C GLY A 116 -11.91 -13.47 9.58
N GLY A 117 -12.61 -12.53 8.93
CA GLY A 117 -13.21 -12.80 7.63
C GLY A 117 -12.11 -13.02 6.60
N ASN A 118 -12.14 -14.12 5.85
CA ASN A 118 -11.19 -14.38 4.77
C ASN A 118 -11.91 -14.93 3.53
N PHE A 119 -12.02 -14.09 2.50
CA PHE A 119 -12.63 -14.44 1.24
C PHE A 119 -11.56 -14.66 0.17
N SER A 120 -11.31 -15.91 -0.19
CA SER A 120 -10.42 -16.31 -1.28
C SER A 120 -11.15 -16.49 -2.62
N GLY A 121 -12.43 -16.15 -2.67
CA GLY A 121 -13.27 -16.18 -3.86
C GLY A 121 -13.13 -14.91 -4.71
N SER A 122 -14.03 -14.75 -5.69
CA SER A 122 -14.07 -13.58 -6.56
C SER A 122 -15.36 -12.77 -6.38
N ILE A 123 -15.21 -11.47 -6.17
CA ILE A 123 -16.27 -10.47 -6.34
C ILE A 123 -16.11 -9.93 -7.76
N GLU A 124 -17.08 -10.21 -8.63
CA GLU A 124 -16.91 -10.03 -10.07
C GLU A 124 -17.64 -8.80 -10.60
N GLY A 125 -17.04 -8.17 -11.62
CA GLY A 125 -17.67 -7.13 -12.44
C GLY A 125 -18.70 -7.67 -13.43
N ALA A 126 -19.36 -8.78 -13.08
CA ALA A 126 -20.35 -9.45 -13.91
C ALA A 126 -21.78 -9.20 -13.38
N SER A 127 -22.74 -9.18 -14.29
CA SER A 127 -24.16 -9.14 -13.97
C SER A 127 -24.88 -10.26 -14.68
N ILE A 128 -25.96 -10.75 -14.07
CA ILE A 128 -26.94 -11.60 -14.74
C ILE A 128 -28.11 -10.72 -15.14
N THR A 129 -28.43 -10.71 -16.43
CA THR A 129 -29.62 -10.05 -16.96
C THR A 129 -30.43 -11.09 -17.72
N SER A 130 -31.67 -11.33 -17.29
CA SER A 130 -32.57 -12.32 -17.92
C SER A 130 -31.94 -13.71 -18.10
N GLY A 131 -31.19 -14.18 -17.10
CA GLY A 131 -30.49 -15.47 -17.15
C GLY A 131 -29.24 -15.50 -18.04
N THR A 132 -28.74 -14.34 -18.47
CA THR A 132 -27.48 -14.26 -19.22
C THR A 132 -26.42 -13.52 -18.43
N LEU A 133 -25.29 -14.18 -18.18
CA LEU A 133 -24.10 -13.56 -17.61
C LEU A 133 -23.50 -12.57 -18.62
N ASN A 134 -23.24 -11.35 -18.17
CA ASN A 134 -22.63 -10.29 -18.95
C ASN A 134 -21.60 -9.52 -18.11
N SER A 135 -20.73 -8.75 -18.76
CA SER A 135 -19.66 -7.98 -18.12
C SER A 135 -20.07 -6.56 -17.74
N SER A 136 -21.38 -6.28 -17.61
CA SER A 136 -21.88 -4.94 -17.27
C SER A 136 -22.08 -4.76 -15.76
N GLY A 137 -21.38 -5.54 -14.93
CA GLY A 137 -21.53 -5.55 -13.48
C GLY A 137 -20.67 -4.50 -12.75
N ILE A 138 -21.29 -3.57 -12.02
CA ILE A 138 -20.68 -2.63 -11.06
C ILE A 138 -21.05 -2.97 -9.61
N ILE A 139 -20.15 -3.69 -8.92
CA ILE A 139 -20.18 -3.86 -7.46
C ILE A 139 -19.20 -2.86 -6.85
N ALA A 140 -19.65 -2.07 -5.87
CA ALA A 140 -18.78 -1.33 -4.97
C ALA A 140 -18.55 -2.16 -3.69
N VAL A 141 -17.37 -2.08 -3.10
CA VAL A 141 -17.05 -2.79 -1.86
C VAL A 141 -16.87 -1.75 -0.75
N THR A 142 -17.62 -1.88 0.35
CA THR A 142 -17.49 -1.02 1.52
C THR A 142 -17.09 -1.83 2.74
N LYS A 143 -15.99 -1.47 3.40
CA LYS A 143 -15.59 -2.03 4.69
C LYS A 143 -16.00 -1.09 5.82
N VAL A 144 -16.78 -1.61 6.77
CA VAL A 144 -17.22 -0.93 7.99
C VAL A 144 -16.87 -1.74 9.23
N GLY A 145 -17.15 -1.19 10.40
CA GLY A 145 -16.91 -1.84 11.69
C GLY A 145 -15.43 -1.98 12.03
N THR A 146 -15.14 -2.24 13.31
CA THR A 146 -13.77 -2.20 13.84
C THR A 146 -12.93 -3.42 13.47
N GLY A 147 -13.56 -4.52 13.02
CA GLY A 147 -12.88 -5.77 12.72
C GLY A 147 -12.05 -5.79 11.44
N VAL A 148 -11.41 -6.92 11.19
CA VAL A 148 -10.60 -7.20 9.99
C VAL A 148 -11.35 -8.07 9.00
N GLN A 149 -11.40 -7.64 7.74
CA GLN A 149 -11.81 -8.46 6.60
C GLN A 149 -10.63 -8.61 5.64
N THR A 150 -10.29 -9.85 5.28
CA THR A 150 -9.24 -10.15 4.31
C THR A 150 -9.87 -10.56 2.98
N LEU A 151 -9.36 -9.99 1.89
CA LEU A 151 -9.63 -10.42 0.51
C LEU A 151 -8.36 -11.12 -0.02
N SER A 152 -8.49 -12.40 -0.34
CA SER A 152 -7.38 -13.28 -0.76
C SER A 152 -7.56 -13.84 -2.18
N GLY A 153 -8.69 -13.54 -2.83
CA GLY A 153 -8.94 -13.93 -4.21
C GLY A 153 -8.80 -12.75 -5.17
N ALA A 154 -8.69 -13.06 -6.47
CA ALA A 154 -8.61 -12.06 -7.52
C ALA A 154 -10.00 -11.46 -7.79
N ASN A 155 -10.22 -10.24 -7.32
CA ASN A 155 -11.50 -9.55 -7.49
C ASN A 155 -11.51 -8.70 -8.77
N THR A 156 -12.67 -8.62 -9.43
CA THR A 156 -12.85 -7.91 -10.70
C THR A 156 -14.05 -6.96 -10.71
N TYR A 157 -14.60 -6.65 -9.54
CA TYR A 157 -15.65 -5.64 -9.39
C TYR A 157 -15.19 -4.30 -9.97
N THR A 158 -16.12 -3.50 -10.51
CA THR A 158 -15.76 -2.25 -11.21
C THR A 158 -16.18 -0.99 -10.45
N GLY A 159 -16.87 -1.13 -9.32
CA GLY A 159 -17.19 -0.03 -8.42
C GLY A 159 -16.03 0.30 -7.46
N PRO A 160 -16.10 1.44 -6.75
CA PRO A 160 -15.05 1.84 -5.82
C PRO A 160 -14.93 0.90 -4.62
N THR A 161 -13.76 0.96 -3.99
CA THR A 161 -13.49 0.35 -2.68
C THR A 161 -13.49 1.45 -1.62
N THR A 162 -14.37 1.36 -0.62
CA THR A 162 -14.47 2.34 0.47
C THR A 162 -14.17 1.67 1.81
N ILE A 163 -13.22 2.19 2.57
CA ILE A 163 -12.82 1.64 3.88
C ILE A 163 -13.15 2.67 4.95
N ASN A 164 -14.34 2.57 5.55
CA ASN A 164 -14.84 3.53 6.52
C ASN A 164 -14.29 3.31 7.94
N ALA A 165 -14.08 2.05 8.33
CA ALA A 165 -13.56 1.67 9.65
C ALA A 165 -12.87 0.30 9.66
N GLY A 166 -12.04 0.08 10.69
CA GLY A 166 -11.33 -1.19 10.90
C GLY A 166 -10.25 -1.42 9.85
N THR A 167 -10.06 -2.67 9.44
CA THR A 167 -9.02 -3.04 8.47
C THR A 167 -9.58 -3.84 7.30
N LEU A 168 -9.26 -3.42 6.07
CA LEU A 168 -9.34 -4.25 4.87
C LEU A 168 -7.92 -4.76 4.59
N ALA A 169 -7.71 -6.07 4.69
CA ALA A 169 -6.40 -6.68 4.48
C ALA A 169 -6.33 -7.40 3.13
N LEU A 170 -5.18 -7.31 2.47
CA LEU A 170 -4.86 -8.13 1.31
C LEU A 170 -4.31 -9.48 1.80
N GLY A 171 -4.84 -10.57 1.24
CA GLY A 171 -4.36 -11.93 1.50
C GLY A 171 -3.71 -12.59 0.28
N ALA A 172 -3.62 -11.86 -0.84
CA ALA A 172 -2.96 -12.26 -2.07
C ALA A 172 -2.57 -11.02 -2.89
N ASN A 173 -1.73 -11.22 -3.91
CA ASN A 173 -1.43 -10.18 -4.90
C ASN A 173 -2.66 -9.92 -5.79
N ASN A 174 -2.88 -8.67 -6.18
CA ASN A 174 -4.01 -8.23 -7.00
C ASN A 174 -5.37 -8.65 -6.40
N ALA A 175 -5.50 -8.43 -5.09
CA ALA A 175 -6.71 -8.81 -4.36
C ALA A 175 -7.81 -7.76 -4.51
N LEU A 176 -7.48 -6.48 -4.65
CA LEU A 176 -8.47 -5.46 -5.01
C LEU A 176 -8.65 -5.43 -6.52
N ALA A 177 -9.82 -4.95 -6.96
CA ALA A 177 -10.07 -4.84 -8.38
C ALA A 177 -9.27 -3.68 -8.98
N ASN A 178 -8.50 -3.99 -10.03
CA ASN A 178 -7.66 -3.03 -10.73
C ASN A 178 -8.45 -1.80 -11.18
N THR A 179 -7.80 -0.64 -11.21
CA THR A 179 -8.35 0.63 -11.74
C THR A 179 -9.53 1.25 -10.99
N THR A 180 -10.06 0.60 -9.95
CA THR A 180 -11.13 1.17 -9.12
C THR A 180 -10.58 2.12 -8.06
N ALA A 181 -11.27 3.25 -7.81
CA ALA A 181 -10.85 4.20 -6.79
C ALA A 181 -10.93 3.57 -5.38
N VAL A 182 -9.99 3.92 -4.52
CA VAL A 182 -9.94 3.50 -3.11
C VAL A 182 -10.09 4.74 -2.22
N SER A 183 -11.13 4.75 -1.40
CA SER A 183 -11.36 5.77 -0.37
C SER A 183 -11.14 5.18 1.02
N ILE A 184 -10.41 5.89 1.89
CA ILE A 184 -10.08 5.43 3.24
C ILE A 184 -10.45 6.52 4.24
N GLY A 185 -11.38 6.19 5.14
CA GLY A 185 -11.78 7.02 6.27
C GLY A 185 -10.85 6.82 7.47
N ASN A 186 -11.42 6.68 8.68
CA ASN A 186 -10.65 6.34 9.88
C ASN A 186 -10.40 4.82 9.95
N ALA A 187 -9.62 4.32 8.99
CA ALA A 187 -9.45 2.90 8.75
C ALA A 187 -8.06 2.56 8.18
N THR A 188 -7.80 1.26 8.05
CA THR A 188 -6.53 0.73 7.54
C THR A 188 -6.75 -0.09 6.28
N LEU A 189 -5.97 0.20 5.23
CA LEU A 189 -5.67 -0.75 4.17
C LEU A 189 -4.37 -1.46 4.53
N ASP A 190 -4.42 -2.77 4.75
CA ASP A 190 -3.26 -3.57 5.12
C ASP A 190 -2.77 -4.41 3.94
N ALA A 191 -1.66 -4.01 3.34
CA ALA A 191 -1.06 -4.76 2.25
C ALA A 191 -0.23 -5.96 2.71
N SER A 192 0.09 -6.07 4.01
CA SER A 192 0.98 -7.11 4.55
C SER A 192 2.27 -7.23 3.72
N THR A 193 2.47 -8.31 2.95
CA THR A 193 3.61 -8.49 2.04
C THR A 193 3.19 -8.56 0.56
N PHE A 194 1.97 -8.15 0.24
CA PHE A 194 1.36 -8.33 -1.08
C PHE A 194 1.46 -7.09 -1.97
N THR A 195 1.26 -7.31 -3.27
CA THR A 195 1.30 -6.28 -4.30
C THR A 195 -0.06 -6.04 -4.92
N ASP A 196 -0.42 -4.79 -5.17
CA ASP A 196 -1.68 -4.44 -5.84
C ASP A 196 -1.56 -3.17 -6.70
N THR A 197 -2.40 -3.05 -7.74
CA THR A 197 -2.49 -1.88 -8.61
C THR A 197 -3.94 -1.46 -8.77
N VAL A 198 -4.29 -0.30 -8.21
CA VAL A 198 -5.67 0.19 -8.12
C VAL A 198 -5.81 1.57 -8.75
N GLY A 199 -7.02 2.14 -8.70
CA GLY A 199 -7.31 3.50 -9.15
C GLY A 199 -6.72 4.57 -8.23
N THR A 200 -7.38 5.72 -8.14
CA THR A 200 -6.92 6.82 -7.29
C THR A 200 -7.11 6.53 -5.79
N LEU A 201 -6.32 7.20 -4.96
CA LEU A 201 -6.46 7.17 -3.50
C LEU A 201 -7.16 8.45 -2.99
N ASP A 202 -8.14 8.27 -2.13
CA ASP A 202 -8.87 9.35 -1.44
C ASP A 202 -8.87 9.11 0.09
N PRO A 203 -7.91 9.69 0.84
CA PRO A 203 -7.97 9.76 2.29
C PRO A 203 -9.03 10.78 2.71
N THR A 204 -10.14 10.30 3.26
CA THR A 204 -11.28 11.16 3.68
C THR A 204 -11.25 11.53 5.17
N SER A 205 -10.38 10.89 5.96
CA SER A 205 -10.18 11.17 7.39
C SER A 205 -8.77 10.72 7.83
N SER A 206 -8.61 10.09 8.99
CA SER A 206 -7.33 9.53 9.47
C SER A 206 -7.01 8.17 8.84
N ALA A 207 -6.71 8.17 7.53
CA ALA A 207 -6.43 6.96 6.78
C ALA A 207 -5.07 6.35 7.17
N LYS A 208 -5.00 5.02 7.16
CA LYS A 208 -3.77 4.27 7.36
C LYS A 208 -3.53 3.31 6.20
N ILE A 209 -2.28 3.22 5.78
CA ILE A 209 -1.79 2.12 4.93
C ILE A 209 -0.70 1.39 5.70
N ASN A 210 -0.86 0.08 5.88
CA ASN A 210 0.19 -0.77 6.45
C ASN A 210 0.97 -1.46 5.33
N LEU A 211 2.28 -1.25 5.30
CA LEU A 211 3.21 -1.88 4.36
C LEU A 211 4.19 -2.75 5.16
N GLY A 212 4.17 -4.05 4.91
CA GLY A 212 5.21 -4.96 5.34
C GLY A 212 6.34 -5.08 4.31
N THR A 213 7.36 -5.86 4.66
CA THR A 213 8.50 -6.12 3.76
C THR A 213 8.03 -6.74 2.44
N GLY A 214 8.41 -6.13 1.31
CA GLY A 214 8.04 -6.60 -0.02
C GLY A 214 6.68 -6.13 -0.54
N ALA A 215 5.86 -5.45 0.29
CA ALA A 215 4.58 -4.93 -0.16
C ALA A 215 4.75 -3.81 -1.19
N ALA A 216 3.94 -3.82 -2.25
CA ALA A 216 3.96 -2.80 -3.28
C ALA A 216 2.55 -2.38 -3.67
N LEU A 217 2.15 -1.14 -3.37
CA LEU A 217 0.86 -0.61 -3.77
C LEU A 217 1.05 0.51 -4.80
N ALA A 218 0.40 0.38 -5.95
CA ALA A 218 0.38 1.40 -6.99
C ALA A 218 -1.03 1.97 -7.18
N PHE A 219 -1.16 3.26 -6.92
CA PHE A 219 -2.36 4.04 -7.19
C PHE A 219 -2.21 4.81 -8.51
N ALA A 220 -3.34 5.06 -9.18
CA ALA A 220 -3.40 6.03 -10.27
C ALA A 220 -3.07 7.46 -9.78
N ASN A 221 -2.83 8.37 -10.73
CA ASN A 221 -2.58 9.78 -10.42
C ASN A 221 -3.75 10.35 -9.60
N SER A 222 -3.46 10.78 -8.36
CA SER A 222 -4.45 11.25 -7.40
C SER A 222 -4.39 12.77 -7.19
N SER A 223 -3.62 13.50 -8.00
CA SER A 223 -3.45 14.97 -7.89
C SER A 223 -4.75 15.77 -8.02
N ALA A 224 -5.76 15.21 -8.69
CA ALA A 224 -7.08 15.81 -8.84
C ALA A 224 -8.06 15.45 -7.70
N ILE A 225 -7.67 14.58 -6.77
CA ILE A 225 -8.52 14.16 -5.64
C ILE A 225 -8.32 15.12 -4.46
N ASP A 226 -9.42 15.62 -3.88
CA ASP A 226 -9.34 16.53 -2.75
C ASP A 226 -9.04 15.80 -1.43
N TRP A 227 -7.84 16.03 -0.87
CA TRP A 227 -7.44 15.47 0.43
C TRP A 227 -7.69 16.43 1.60
N THR A 228 -8.45 17.51 1.41
CA THR A 228 -8.57 18.57 2.43
C THR A 228 -9.17 18.11 3.76
N GLY A 229 -9.97 17.05 3.75
CA GLY A 229 -10.54 16.44 4.96
C GLY A 229 -9.74 15.30 5.59
N GLY A 230 -8.64 14.85 4.97
CA GLY A 230 -7.96 13.63 5.38
C GLY A 230 -6.43 13.72 5.46
N THR A 231 -5.87 12.71 6.09
CA THR A 231 -4.43 12.49 6.25
C THR A 231 -4.13 11.03 5.94
N LEU A 232 -2.91 10.75 5.48
CA LEU A 232 -2.44 9.40 5.25
C LEU A 232 -1.28 9.09 6.19
N SER A 233 -1.47 8.13 7.08
CA SER A 233 -0.41 7.61 7.92
C SER A 233 0.09 6.27 7.36
N LEU A 234 1.35 6.25 6.95
CA LEU A 234 2.04 5.02 6.61
C LEU A 234 2.44 4.31 7.90
N THR A 235 2.11 3.03 7.97
CA THR A 235 2.38 2.16 9.12
C THR A 235 3.12 0.91 8.64
N GLY A 236 3.70 0.17 9.59
CA GLY A 236 4.55 -0.98 9.29
C GLY A 236 5.99 -0.56 9.01
N THR A 237 6.67 -1.36 8.20
CA THR A 237 8.06 -1.15 7.84
C THR A 237 8.09 -0.51 6.45
N PHE A 238 8.01 0.83 6.38
CA PHE A 238 8.40 1.55 5.16
C PHE A 238 9.92 1.43 4.99
N VAL A 239 10.38 0.21 4.66
CA VAL A 239 11.77 -0.22 4.58
C VAL A 239 12.09 -0.67 3.16
N SER A 240 13.38 -0.89 2.91
CA SER A 240 13.89 -1.43 1.65
C SER A 240 13.07 -2.65 1.19
N GLY A 241 12.53 -2.57 -0.02
CA GLY A 241 11.68 -3.61 -0.63
C GLY A 241 10.17 -3.34 -0.55
N SER A 242 9.70 -2.41 0.28
CA SER A 242 8.31 -1.93 0.22
C SER A 242 8.20 -0.70 -0.69
N SER A 243 7.06 -0.51 -1.37
CA SER A 243 6.84 0.66 -2.22
C SER A 243 5.40 1.13 -2.23
N LEU A 244 5.23 2.45 -2.34
CA LEU A 244 3.96 3.11 -2.55
C LEU A 244 4.12 4.05 -3.75
N ARG A 245 3.27 3.93 -4.75
CA ARG A 245 3.37 4.71 -5.99
C ARG A 245 2.06 5.44 -6.29
N PHE A 246 2.17 6.66 -6.79
CA PHE A 246 1.05 7.47 -7.24
C PHE A 246 1.30 7.95 -8.68
N GLY A 247 0.47 7.49 -9.61
CA GLY A 247 0.64 7.78 -11.03
C GLY A 247 1.95 7.21 -11.59
N THR A 248 2.47 7.86 -12.62
CA THR A 248 3.70 7.41 -13.31
C THR A 248 4.77 8.49 -13.40
N THR A 249 4.57 9.61 -12.70
CA THR A 249 5.47 10.77 -12.70
C THR A 249 5.48 11.39 -11.30
N SER A 250 6.39 12.34 -11.07
CA SER A 250 6.47 13.12 -9.82
C SER A 250 5.24 14.00 -9.54
N SER A 251 4.28 14.08 -10.46
CA SER A 251 3.03 14.84 -10.32
C SER A 251 1.83 13.97 -9.96
N GLY A 252 2.05 12.73 -9.52
CA GLY A 252 0.98 11.83 -9.06
C GLY A 252 0.22 12.34 -7.83
N LEU A 253 0.83 13.24 -7.07
CA LEU A 253 0.26 13.99 -5.94
C LEU A 253 0.71 15.44 -6.01
N THR A 254 -0.08 16.34 -5.44
CA THR A 254 0.26 17.75 -5.24
C THR A 254 1.12 17.94 -3.98
N PRO A 255 1.88 19.05 -3.86
CA PRO A 255 2.62 19.37 -2.63
C PRO A 255 1.74 19.40 -1.37
N ALA A 256 0.49 19.88 -1.49
CA ALA A 256 -0.46 19.92 -0.38
C ALA A 256 -0.96 18.53 0.03
N GLN A 257 -0.98 17.56 -0.90
CA GLN A 257 -1.29 16.16 -0.56
C GLN A 257 -0.08 15.47 0.09
N LEU A 258 1.12 15.69 -0.43
CA LEU A 258 2.37 15.16 0.14
C LEU A 258 2.56 15.60 1.60
N ALA A 259 2.27 16.87 1.93
CA ALA A 259 2.34 17.40 3.29
C ALA A 259 1.34 16.73 4.27
N ARG A 260 0.36 15.97 3.77
CA ARG A 260 -0.62 15.23 4.59
C ARG A 260 -0.24 13.77 4.80
N ILE A 261 0.90 13.34 4.25
CA ILE A 261 1.44 12.00 4.45
C ILE A 261 2.40 12.02 5.63
N THR A 262 2.24 11.06 6.54
CA THR A 262 3.11 10.87 7.70
C THR A 262 3.60 9.43 7.74
N GLY A 263 4.78 9.20 8.30
CA GLY A 263 5.35 7.88 8.48
C GLY A 263 6.44 7.87 9.55
N PRO A 264 6.75 6.71 10.16
CA PRO A 264 7.75 6.63 11.21
C PRO A 264 9.12 7.12 10.73
N GLY A 265 9.69 8.12 11.40
CA GLY A 265 11.03 8.63 11.12
C GLY A 265 11.18 9.39 9.80
N VAL A 266 10.08 9.75 9.12
CA VAL A 266 10.11 10.48 7.85
C VAL A 266 9.52 11.89 8.05
N PRO A 267 10.33 12.96 7.99
CA PRO A 267 9.88 14.32 8.28
C PRO A 267 9.00 14.92 7.17
N ALA A 268 9.23 14.53 5.93
CA ALA A 268 8.45 14.93 4.76
C ALA A 268 8.49 13.80 3.73
N PHE A 269 7.55 13.79 2.78
CA PHE A 269 7.56 12.87 1.64
C PHE A 269 7.60 13.63 0.31
N ALA A 270 8.19 13.00 -0.71
CA ALA A 270 8.19 13.46 -2.09
C ALA A 270 7.85 12.31 -3.04
N LEU A 271 7.57 12.62 -4.31
CA LEU A 271 7.50 11.62 -5.38
C LEU A 271 8.74 11.71 -6.26
N ASP A 272 9.33 10.55 -6.59
CA ASP A 272 10.40 10.46 -7.59
C ASP A 272 9.88 10.65 -9.02
N ALA A 273 10.76 10.60 -10.01
CA ALA A 273 10.42 10.76 -11.43
C ALA A 273 9.42 9.72 -11.96
N ASN A 274 9.28 8.58 -11.28
CA ASN A 274 8.40 7.47 -11.66
C ASN A 274 7.10 7.42 -10.83
N GLY A 275 6.92 8.37 -9.91
CA GLY A 275 5.76 8.49 -9.02
C GLY A 275 5.87 7.66 -7.73
N TYR A 276 7.03 7.09 -7.41
CA TYR A 276 7.24 6.40 -6.13
C TYR A 276 7.37 7.40 -4.99
N LEU A 277 6.67 7.14 -3.90
CA LEU A 277 6.80 7.88 -2.67
C LEU A 277 8.15 7.57 -2.03
N ILE A 278 8.91 8.61 -1.73
CA ILE A 278 10.21 8.56 -1.08
C ILE A 278 10.22 9.53 0.11
N PRO A 279 11.08 9.31 1.11
CA PRO A 279 11.37 10.34 2.10
C PRO A 279 11.78 11.64 1.37
N GLY A 280 11.06 12.71 1.68
CA GLY A 280 11.24 14.04 1.12
C GLY A 280 12.51 14.66 1.67
N LEU A 281 13.42 14.99 0.76
CA LEU A 281 14.64 15.73 1.01
C LEU A 281 14.25 17.13 1.50
N THR A 282 14.30 17.39 2.79
CA THR A 282 13.99 18.72 3.36
C THR A 282 15.07 19.15 4.34
N ALA A 283 16.19 19.58 3.77
CA ALA A 283 16.95 20.76 4.19
C ALA A 283 18.07 20.89 3.15
N ASP A 284 17.98 21.86 2.23
CA ASP A 284 19.15 22.25 1.44
C ASP A 284 20.25 22.78 2.37
N TYR A 285 21.47 22.97 1.86
CA TYR A 285 22.55 23.56 2.67
C TYR A 285 22.10 24.88 3.32
N THR A 286 21.27 25.68 2.65
CA THR A 286 20.71 26.94 3.19
C THR A 286 19.88 26.72 4.45
N SER A 287 19.08 25.66 4.48
CA SER A 287 18.25 25.32 5.64
C SER A 287 19.10 24.72 6.75
N TRP A 288 20.01 23.79 6.42
CA TRP A 288 20.93 23.18 7.40
C TRP A 288 21.81 24.23 8.08
N LYS A 289 22.39 25.18 7.32
CA LYS A 289 23.32 26.17 7.86
C LYS A 289 22.65 27.08 8.90
N THR A 290 21.35 27.37 8.79
CA THR A 290 20.67 28.25 9.76
C THR A 290 20.78 27.75 11.21
N THR A 291 20.93 26.43 11.38
CA THR A 291 21.07 25.78 12.67
C THR A 291 22.51 25.46 13.00
N ASN A 292 23.30 24.99 12.01
CA ASN A 292 24.61 24.38 12.26
C ASN A 292 25.81 25.27 11.96
N ALA A 293 25.68 26.20 11.01
CA ALA A 293 26.73 27.13 10.61
C ALA A 293 26.12 28.46 10.16
N PRO A 294 25.41 29.20 11.05
CA PRO A 294 24.50 30.30 10.66
C PRO A 294 25.20 31.44 9.94
N THR A 295 26.52 31.56 10.11
CA THR A 295 27.36 32.59 9.49
C THR A 295 28.43 32.02 8.54
N GLY A 296 28.51 30.70 8.36
CA GLY A 296 29.60 30.03 7.63
C GLY A 296 29.27 29.69 6.17
N ALA A 297 30.24 29.87 5.28
CA ALA A 297 30.25 29.32 3.93
C ALA A 297 30.51 27.80 3.96
N PRO A 298 30.17 27.07 2.87
CA PRO A 298 30.44 25.63 2.79
C PRO A 298 31.92 25.23 2.98
N SER A 299 32.85 26.15 2.73
CA SER A 299 34.29 25.94 2.89
C SER A 299 34.83 26.25 4.28
N ASP A 300 34.03 26.92 5.13
CA ASP A 300 34.46 27.25 6.49
C ASP A 300 34.37 26.01 7.38
N ASP A 301 35.11 25.98 8.49
CA ASP A 301 35.06 24.95 9.54
C ASP A 301 34.55 25.66 10.81
N PHE A 302 33.25 25.58 11.06
CA PHE A 302 32.59 26.42 12.08
C PHE A 302 32.92 25.97 13.51
N ASP A 303 33.09 24.66 13.74
CA ASP A 303 33.31 24.08 15.07
C ASP A 303 34.79 23.70 15.33
N GLY A 304 35.65 23.83 14.32
CA GLY A 304 37.10 23.72 14.43
C GLY A 304 37.59 22.28 14.57
N ASP A 305 36.89 21.33 13.95
CA ASP A 305 37.22 19.90 13.97
C ASP A 305 38.05 19.44 12.77
N GLY A 306 38.23 20.32 11.78
CA GLY A 306 38.96 20.07 10.54
C GLY A 306 38.07 19.64 9.36
N VAL A 307 36.74 19.62 9.51
CA VAL A 307 35.77 19.30 8.46
C VAL A 307 35.07 20.59 8.02
N ALA A 308 34.98 20.80 6.71
CA ALA A 308 34.28 21.97 6.17
C ALA A 308 32.75 21.79 6.29
N ASN A 309 32.02 22.87 6.57
CA ASN A 309 30.56 22.88 6.75
C ASN A 309 29.78 22.21 5.61
N GLY A 310 30.25 22.34 4.37
CA GLY A 310 29.62 21.67 3.21
C GLY A 310 29.77 20.15 3.26
N ILE A 311 30.89 19.66 3.78
CA ILE A 311 31.11 18.24 4.05
C ILE A 311 30.31 17.82 5.28
N GLU A 312 30.24 18.64 6.33
CA GLU A 312 29.37 18.36 7.47
C GLU A 312 27.91 18.22 7.08
N TYR A 313 27.39 19.09 6.22
CA TYR A 313 26.05 18.97 5.66
C TYR A 313 25.83 17.61 4.97
N VAL A 314 26.84 17.15 4.21
CA VAL A 314 26.83 15.82 3.61
C VAL A 314 26.88 14.73 4.68
N LEU A 315 27.70 14.86 5.73
CA LEU A 315 27.87 13.82 6.76
C LEU A 315 26.80 13.84 7.86
N GLY A 316 25.94 14.86 7.89
CA GLY A 316 24.94 15.09 8.93
C GLY A 316 25.51 15.74 10.20
N GLY A 317 26.54 16.58 10.09
CA GLY A 317 27.18 17.33 11.18
C GLY A 317 26.24 18.30 11.91
N THR A 318 26.62 18.71 13.11
CA THR A 318 25.80 19.57 14.00
C THR A 318 26.62 20.71 14.60
N ALA A 319 25.97 21.78 15.04
CA ALA A 319 26.61 22.95 15.67
C ALA A 319 27.40 22.67 16.97
N SER A 320 27.46 21.43 17.46
CA SER A 320 27.95 21.08 18.80
C SER A 320 29.21 20.22 18.72
N ILE A 321 30.29 20.67 19.37
CA ILE A 321 31.53 19.95 19.73
C ILE A 321 31.99 18.87 18.71
N ARG A 322 33.01 19.18 17.89
CA ARG A 322 33.93 18.25 17.19
C ARG A 322 33.42 16.82 17.06
N ASP A 323 32.63 16.55 16.02
CA ASP A 323 31.89 15.30 15.84
C ASP A 323 32.71 14.22 15.11
N PHE A 324 33.82 13.79 15.73
CA PHE A 324 34.75 12.81 15.16
C PHE A 324 34.10 11.47 14.76
N GLY A 325 32.92 11.15 15.32
CA GLY A 325 32.18 9.92 15.03
C GLY A 325 31.57 9.87 13.63
N LYS A 326 31.49 11.01 12.93
CA LYS A 326 30.94 11.12 11.57
C LYS A 326 31.99 11.11 10.47
N LEU A 327 33.27 11.16 10.84
CA LEU A 327 34.35 11.17 9.88
C LEU A 327 34.36 9.90 9.02
N PRO A 328 34.73 9.99 7.74
CA PRO A 328 34.95 8.83 6.91
C PRO A 328 35.96 7.85 7.54
N GLY A 329 35.63 6.57 7.51
CA GLY A 329 36.45 5.47 7.98
C GLY A 329 37.16 4.75 6.85
N PHE A 330 38.29 4.13 7.19
CA PHE A 330 39.05 3.28 6.28
C PHE A 330 39.26 1.89 6.89
N SER A 331 39.22 0.85 6.07
CA SER A 331 39.62 -0.50 6.46
C SER A 331 40.35 -1.21 5.33
N THR A 332 41.15 -2.22 5.66
CA THR A 332 41.81 -3.07 4.66
C THR A 332 41.49 -4.53 4.93
N ALA A 333 41.09 -5.26 3.90
CA ALA A 333 40.80 -6.69 3.98
C ALA A 333 40.95 -7.35 2.61
N GLY A 334 41.57 -8.53 2.58
CA GLY A 334 41.65 -9.35 1.36
C GLY A 334 42.37 -8.69 0.18
N GLY A 335 43.31 -7.77 0.45
CA GLY A 335 44.02 -7.02 -0.60
C GLY A 335 43.28 -5.79 -1.12
N ASN A 336 42.16 -5.39 -0.50
CA ASN A 336 41.39 -4.21 -0.86
C ASN A 336 41.44 -3.15 0.25
N LEU A 337 41.35 -1.89 -0.15
CA LEU A 337 41.01 -0.74 0.67
C LEU A 337 39.49 -0.53 0.58
N ALA A 338 38.84 -0.32 1.73
CA ALA A 338 37.47 0.15 1.80
C ALA A 338 37.43 1.50 2.49
N PHE A 339 36.90 2.51 1.79
CA PHE A 339 36.58 3.83 2.31
C PHE A 339 35.07 3.91 2.53
N THR A 340 34.66 4.26 3.74
CA THR A 340 33.25 4.29 4.13
C THR A 340 32.90 5.58 4.83
N PHE A 341 31.79 6.22 4.46
CA PHE A 341 31.23 7.34 5.21
C PHE A 341 29.71 7.25 5.26
N ILE A 342 29.13 7.97 6.21
CA ILE A 342 27.69 8.14 6.30
C ILE A 342 27.34 9.49 5.69
N ARG A 343 26.37 9.52 4.77
CA ARG A 343 25.78 10.78 4.31
C ARG A 343 24.36 10.97 4.86
N ASP A 344 24.03 12.20 5.18
CA ASP A 344 22.67 12.65 5.45
C ASP A 344 21.88 12.70 4.15
N GLN A 345 20.67 12.15 4.14
CA GLN A 345 19.83 12.19 2.96
C GLN A 345 19.38 13.60 2.62
N ALA A 346 19.27 14.52 3.58
CA ALA A 346 18.99 15.92 3.29
C ALA A 346 19.99 16.51 2.28
N SER A 347 21.24 16.03 2.31
CA SER A 347 22.29 16.42 1.38
C SER A 347 22.09 15.98 -0.06
N ILE A 348 21.06 15.18 -0.37
CA ILE A 348 20.77 14.70 -1.73
C ILE A 348 19.73 15.64 -2.35
N ASP A 349 19.94 16.95 -2.26
CA ASP A 349 18.96 17.99 -2.62
C ASP A 349 18.83 18.29 -4.13
N GLY A 350 19.51 17.50 -4.98
CA GLY A 350 19.56 17.72 -6.43
C GLY A 350 20.49 18.84 -6.89
N THR A 351 21.13 19.55 -5.95
CA THR A 351 22.16 20.57 -6.23
C THR A 351 23.53 20.18 -5.69
N THR A 352 23.56 19.29 -4.70
CA THR A 352 24.78 18.74 -4.11
C THR A 352 25.31 17.58 -4.95
N ALA A 353 26.54 17.70 -5.42
CA ALA A 353 27.28 16.62 -6.09
C ALA A 353 28.42 16.15 -5.18
N ILE A 354 28.51 14.84 -4.97
CA ILE A 354 29.56 14.22 -4.15
C ILE A 354 30.44 13.38 -5.07
N THR A 355 31.75 13.57 -4.96
CA THR A 355 32.75 12.79 -5.70
C THR A 355 33.81 12.32 -4.71
N ILE A 356 34.21 11.05 -4.81
CA ILE A 356 35.38 10.53 -4.10
C ILE A 356 36.54 10.54 -5.09
N GLU A 357 37.58 11.29 -4.80
CA GLU A 357 38.79 11.35 -5.60
C GLU A 357 39.89 10.52 -4.93
N VAL A 358 40.64 9.77 -5.72
CA VAL A 358 41.64 8.80 -5.23
C VAL A 358 42.95 8.99 -5.97
N GLY A 359 44.06 8.88 -5.24
CA GLY A 359 45.41 9.01 -5.80
C GLY A 359 46.47 8.19 -5.06
N GLU A 360 47.67 8.13 -5.64
CA GLU A 360 48.84 7.53 -4.99
C GLU A 360 49.75 8.58 -4.31
N THR A 361 49.41 9.86 -4.48
CA THR A 361 50.11 11.01 -3.90
C THR A 361 49.09 12.02 -3.40
N LEU A 362 49.49 12.88 -2.46
CA LEU A 362 48.63 13.97 -1.97
C LEU A 362 48.51 15.16 -2.95
N THR A 363 49.15 15.06 -4.11
CA THR A 363 49.28 16.16 -5.09
C THR A 363 48.55 15.89 -6.41
N ASP A 364 48.15 14.65 -6.68
CA ASP A 364 47.49 14.24 -7.91
C ASP A 364 46.39 13.21 -7.63
N TRP A 365 45.21 13.43 -8.22
CA TRP A 365 43.97 12.70 -7.98
C TRP A 365 43.40 12.17 -9.30
N PRO A 366 44.09 11.22 -9.96
CA PRO A 366 43.76 10.81 -11.33
C PRO A 366 42.47 10.01 -11.44
N GLN A 367 41.90 9.53 -10.34
CA GLN A 367 40.68 8.74 -10.31
C GLN A 367 39.58 9.47 -9.54
N SER A 368 38.38 9.52 -10.13
CA SER A 368 37.21 10.11 -9.49
C SER A 368 36.01 9.17 -9.58
N PHE A 369 35.26 9.09 -8.49
CA PHE A 369 34.11 8.23 -8.32
C PHE A 369 32.92 9.10 -7.89
N PRO A 370 32.10 9.58 -8.85
CA PRO A 370 30.86 10.27 -8.53
C PRO A 370 29.96 9.38 -7.67
N VAL A 371 29.48 9.91 -6.55
CA VAL A 371 28.58 9.19 -5.66
C VAL A 371 27.14 9.40 -6.14
N PRO A 372 26.40 8.33 -6.49
CA PRO A 372 25.03 8.43 -6.98
C PRO A 372 24.09 9.06 -5.94
N ASP A 373 23.13 9.84 -6.41
CA ASP A 373 22.04 10.40 -5.59
C ASP A 373 21.10 9.31 -5.03
N THR A 374 20.90 8.22 -5.75
CA THR A 374 20.02 7.12 -5.38
C THR A 374 20.79 5.85 -5.00
N ALA A 375 20.13 4.92 -4.30
CA ALA A 375 20.70 3.61 -3.94
C ALA A 375 20.80 2.63 -5.12
N ALA A 376 21.05 3.14 -6.34
CA ALA A 376 21.16 2.35 -7.56
C ALA A 376 22.63 2.08 -7.94
N THR A 377 22.93 0.81 -8.19
CA THR A 377 24.17 0.25 -8.75
C THR A 377 24.63 0.96 -10.05
N ASN A 378 25.90 1.27 -10.39
CA ASN A 378 27.22 1.18 -9.75
C ASN A 378 28.21 2.06 -10.55
N ASN A 379 29.11 2.78 -9.88
CA ASN A 379 30.49 2.93 -10.37
C ASN A 379 31.28 1.69 -9.88
N PRO A 380 32.20 1.09 -10.66
CA PRO A 380 32.96 -0.07 -10.21
C PRO A 380 33.62 0.17 -8.84
N GLY A 381 33.29 -0.68 -7.86
CA GLY A 381 33.81 -0.57 -6.49
C GLY A 381 33.00 0.32 -5.54
N LEU A 382 32.08 1.16 -6.02
CA LEU A 382 31.30 2.07 -5.18
C LEU A 382 29.88 1.55 -4.90
N THR A 383 29.46 1.60 -3.65
CA THR A 383 28.14 1.18 -3.19
C THR A 383 27.51 2.24 -2.29
N VAL A 384 26.19 2.39 -2.39
CA VAL A 384 25.38 3.26 -1.53
C VAL A 384 24.26 2.40 -0.93
N VAL A 385 24.21 2.31 0.39
CA VAL A 385 23.24 1.50 1.13
C VAL A 385 22.41 2.41 2.03
N LYS A 386 21.08 2.31 1.97
CA LYS A 386 20.18 3.04 2.87
C LYS A 386 20.29 2.49 4.30
N ASN A 387 20.56 3.36 5.28
CA ASN A 387 20.63 2.96 6.68
C ASN A 387 19.22 2.93 7.28
N SER A 388 18.50 1.82 7.14
CA SER A 388 17.30 1.55 7.94
C SER A 388 17.69 0.76 9.19
N PRO A 389 17.22 1.09 10.42
CA PRO A 389 16.13 2.00 10.78
C PRO A 389 16.56 3.40 11.25
N SER A 390 17.82 3.78 11.12
CA SER A 390 18.30 5.12 11.53
C SER A 390 17.77 6.18 10.57
N ALA A 391 16.88 7.06 11.03
CA ALA A 391 16.24 8.05 10.17
C ALA A 391 17.28 8.86 9.36
N GLY A 392 17.06 8.94 8.04
CA GLY A 392 17.68 9.96 7.19
C GLY A 392 19.14 9.77 6.77
N GLN A 393 19.73 8.57 6.82
CA GLN A 393 21.16 8.37 6.46
C GLN A 393 21.40 7.27 5.41
N ASP A 394 22.50 7.41 4.65
CA ASP A 394 23.02 6.40 3.73
C ASP A 394 24.48 6.05 4.09
N THR A 395 24.85 4.77 4.05
CA THR A 395 26.26 4.34 4.07
C THR A 395 26.80 4.29 2.65
N VAL A 396 27.85 5.06 2.37
CA VAL A 396 28.59 5.02 1.11
C VAL A 396 29.87 4.24 1.34
N THR A 397 30.16 3.26 0.50
CA THR A 397 31.41 2.47 0.57
C THR A 397 32.05 2.34 -0.79
N LEU A 398 33.29 2.81 -0.91
CA LEU A 398 34.18 2.61 -2.05
C LEU A 398 35.19 1.51 -1.72
N ILE A 399 35.26 0.47 -2.54
CA ILE A 399 36.20 -0.65 -2.44
C ILE A 399 37.12 -0.61 -3.64
N LEU A 400 38.43 -0.52 -3.39
CA LEU A 400 39.47 -0.53 -4.41
C LEU A 400 40.55 -1.55 -4.06
N PRO A 401 41.19 -2.21 -5.05
CA PRO A 401 42.39 -3.00 -4.80
C PRO A 401 43.50 -2.13 -4.22
N LEU A 402 44.22 -2.64 -3.22
CA LEU A 402 45.45 -2.00 -2.74
C LEU A 402 46.53 -2.15 -3.80
N ASN A 403 47.17 -1.04 -4.14
CA ASN A 403 48.32 -1.06 -5.02
C ASN A 403 49.50 -1.85 -4.40
N PRO A 404 50.40 -2.43 -5.23
CA PRO A 404 51.55 -3.19 -4.74
C PRO A 404 52.47 -2.45 -3.75
N GLY A 405 52.44 -1.11 -3.75
CA GLY A 405 53.17 -0.25 -2.81
C GLY A 405 52.41 0.14 -1.55
N GLY A 406 51.15 -0.29 -1.40
CA GLY A 406 50.29 -0.04 -0.23
C GLY A 406 49.82 1.41 -0.06
N LYS A 407 50.00 2.28 -1.07
CA LYS A 407 49.62 3.70 -1.01
C LYS A 407 48.42 3.96 -1.90
N THR A 408 47.31 4.31 -1.27
CA THR A 408 46.07 4.80 -1.88
C THR A 408 45.51 5.81 -0.90
N PHE A 409 45.34 7.06 -1.33
CA PHE A 409 44.88 8.19 -0.54
C PHE A 409 43.49 8.62 -0.98
#